data_AF-A0A963QZJ2-F1
#
_entry.id   AF-A0A963QZJ2-F1
#
_cell.length_a   1.000
_cell.length_b   1.000
_cell.length_c   1.000
_cell.angle_alpha   90.00
_cell.angle_beta   90.00
_cell.angle_gamma   90.00
#
_symmetry.space_group_name_H-M   'P 1'
#
loop_
_entity.id
_entity.type
_entity.pdbx_description
1 polymer ?
#
loop_
_entity_poly.entity_id
_entity_poly.type
_entity_poly.pdbx_seq_one_letter_code
_entity_poly.pdbx_strand_id
1 'polypeptide(L)'
;MDRATFGASKAWPVTEAAALLARLEKTPPAKGFVLFETGYGPSGLPHIGTFAEVFRTTLIRRAFERLSDLPTRLYAFSDDMDGLRKVP
;
A
#
# COMPACT_ATOMS: atom_id res chain seq x y z
N MET A 1 4.23 4.18 -21.75
CA MET A 1 4.11 2.75 -21.46
C MET A 1 2.65 2.45 -21.13
N ASP A 2 2.02 1.65 -21.97
CA ASP A 2 0.62 1.22 -21.85
C ASP A 2 0.43 0.20 -20.71
N ARG A 3 -0.82 -0.13 -20.38
CA ARG A 3 -1.20 -1.02 -19.28
C ARG A 3 -0.69 -2.46 -19.49
N ALA A 4 -0.72 -2.97 -20.72
CA ALA A 4 -0.28 -4.34 -21.02
C ALA A 4 1.24 -4.48 -20.84
N THR A 5 1.99 -3.52 -21.40
CA THR A 5 3.45 -3.47 -21.22
C THR A 5 3.81 -3.30 -19.75
N PHE A 6 3.10 -2.43 -19.01
CA PHE A 6 3.35 -2.24 -17.56
C PHE A 6 3.06 -3.52 -16.77
N GLY A 7 1.95 -4.20 -17.04
CA GLY A 7 1.55 -5.44 -16.36
C GLY A 7 2.46 -6.64 -16.63
N ALA A 8 3.23 -6.63 -17.72
CA ALA A 8 4.25 -7.66 -18.00
C ALA A 8 5.53 -7.51 -17.17
N SER A 9 5.70 -6.39 -16.45
CA SER A 9 6.88 -6.14 -15.62
C SER A 9 6.98 -7.13 -14.46
N LYS A 10 8.18 -7.65 -14.22
CA LYS A 10 8.51 -8.50 -13.06
C LYS A 10 8.93 -7.70 -11.82
N ALA A 11 8.80 -6.38 -11.86
CA ALA A 11 9.07 -5.55 -10.69
C ALA A 11 8.09 -5.90 -9.56
N TRP A 12 8.60 -6.09 -8.35
CA TRP A 12 7.83 -6.51 -7.18
C TRP A 12 6.49 -5.77 -6.99
N PRO A 13 6.41 -4.42 -7.08
CA PRO A 13 5.13 -3.72 -6.90
C PRO A 13 4.07 -4.09 -7.94
N VAL A 14 4.49 -4.41 -9.17
CA VAL A 14 3.59 -4.81 -10.26
C VAL A 14 3.07 -6.21 -10.01
N THR A 15 3.92 -7.13 -9.57
CA THR A 15 3.53 -8.50 -9.23
C THR A 15 2.52 -8.53 -8.08
N GLU A 16 2.76 -7.77 -7.01
CA GLU A 16 1.81 -7.66 -5.89
C GLU A 16 0.48 -7.01 -6.30
N ALA A 17 0.55 -5.95 -7.12
CA ALA A 17 -0.64 -5.28 -7.62
C ALA A 17 -1.49 -6.18 -8.54
N ALA A 18 -0.85 -6.98 -9.40
CA ALA A 18 -1.53 -7.94 -10.26
C ALA A 18 -2.19 -9.06 -9.44
N ALA A 19 -1.51 -9.58 -8.42
CA ALA A 19 -2.07 -10.57 -7.51
C ALA A 19 -3.28 -10.01 -6.73
N LEU A 20 -3.20 -8.75 -6.28
CA LEU A 20 -4.32 -8.05 -5.64
C LEU A 20 -5.51 -7.90 -6.60
N LEU A 21 -5.27 -7.49 -7.85
CA LEU A 21 -6.31 -7.35 -8.86
C LEU A 21 -7.04 -8.68 -9.12
N ALA A 22 -6.30 -9.76 -9.33
CA ALA A 22 -6.87 -11.10 -9.53
C ALA A 22 -7.72 -11.58 -8.34
N ARG A 23 -7.39 -11.14 -7.11
CA ARG A 23 -8.20 -11.42 -5.91
C ARG A 23 -9.49 -10.61 -5.90
N LEU A 24 -9.44 -9.34 -6.28
CA LEU A 24 -10.59 -8.43 -6.28
C LEU A 24 -11.59 -8.71 -7.40
N GLU A 25 -11.16 -9.33 -8.51
CA GLU A 25 -12.08 -9.84 -9.54
C GLU A 25 -13.04 -10.90 -8.99
N LYS A 26 -12.57 -11.72 -8.04
CA LYS A 26 -13.38 -12.75 -7.37
C LYS A 26 -14.21 -12.19 -6.23
N THR A 27 -13.68 -11.18 -5.54
CA THR A 27 -14.32 -10.55 -4.38
C THR A 27 -14.27 -9.02 -4.54
N PRO A 28 -15.23 -8.43 -5.28
CA PRO A 28 -15.28 -7.00 -5.49
C PRO A 28 -15.42 -6.23 -4.17
N PRO A 29 -14.82 -5.03 -4.04
CA PRO A 29 -14.87 -4.26 -2.80
C PRO A 29 -16.29 -3.74 -2.52
N ALA A 30 -16.90 -4.18 -1.42
CA ALA A 30 -18.25 -3.77 -1.02
C ALA A 30 -18.42 -2.24 -0.84
N LYS A 31 -17.34 -1.54 -0.46
CA LYS A 31 -17.32 -0.09 -0.26
C LYS A 31 -17.09 0.70 -1.55
N GLY A 32 -16.93 0.04 -2.70
CA GLY A 32 -16.66 0.68 -4.00
C GLY A 32 -15.23 1.15 -4.21
N PHE A 33 -14.31 0.90 -3.27
CA PHE A 33 -12.90 1.23 -3.38
C PHE A 33 -12.01 0.18 -2.71
N VAL A 34 -10.76 0.10 -3.14
CA VAL A 34 -9.71 -0.72 -2.52
C VAL A 34 -9.00 0.10 -1.45
N LEU A 35 -9.04 -0.37 -0.21
CA LEU A 35 -8.37 0.26 0.92
C LEU A 35 -6.94 -0.26 1.04
N PHE A 36 -5.98 0.64 0.96
CA PHE A 36 -4.58 0.41 1.31
C PHE A 36 -4.32 1.01 2.69
N GLU A 37 -3.51 0.33 3.48
CA GLU A 37 -3.20 0.75 4.85
C GLU A 37 -1.69 0.72 5.07
N THR A 38 -1.19 1.68 5.83
CA THR A 38 0.18 1.73 6.32
C THR A 38 0.15 2.28 7.72
N GLY A 39 1.06 1.81 8.58
CA GLY A 39 1.15 2.22 9.97
C GLY A 39 2.59 2.51 10.33
N TYR A 40 2.79 3.42 11.28
CA TYR A 40 4.09 3.61 11.92
C TYR A 40 3.90 3.90 13.41
N GLY A 41 4.87 3.46 14.21
CA GLY A 41 4.95 3.80 15.63
C GLY A 41 5.63 5.15 15.82
N PRO A 42 4.97 6.15 16.44
CA PRO A 42 5.53 7.49 16.68
C PRO A 42 6.42 7.57 17.94
N SER A 43 7.03 6.45 18.37
CA SER A 43 7.80 6.38 19.62
C SER A 43 9.22 7.00 19.53
N GLY A 44 9.58 7.57 18.37
CA GLY A 44 10.88 8.18 18.12
C GLY A 44 10.90 8.90 16.76
N LEU A 45 12.00 9.58 16.45
CA LEU A 45 12.14 10.25 15.15
C LEU A 45 12.10 9.21 14.01
N PRO A 46 11.29 9.44 12.96
CA PRO A 46 11.23 8.54 11.82
C PRO A 46 12.62 8.37 11.19
N HIS A 47 13.02 7.12 11.02
CA HIS A 47 14.24 6.78 10.28
C HIS A 47 13.87 6.19 8.91
N ILE A 48 14.88 5.93 8.08
CA ILE A 48 14.69 5.41 6.72
C ILE A 48 13.83 4.12 6.66
N GLY A 49 13.81 3.34 7.73
CA GLY A 49 12.96 2.14 7.84
C GLY A 49 11.47 2.48 7.91
N THR A 50 11.09 3.44 8.77
CA THR A 50 9.72 3.97 8.87
C THR A 50 9.25 4.54 7.53
N PHE A 51 10.12 5.27 6.83
CA PHE A 51 9.81 5.76 5.49
C PHE A 51 9.63 4.61 4.48
N ALA A 52 10.46 3.57 4.57
CA ALA A 52 10.37 2.40 3.69
C ALA A 52 9.08 1.58 3.92
N GLU A 53 8.50 1.60 5.13
CA GLU A 53 7.20 0.98 5.42
C GLU A 53 6.05 1.72 4.69
N VAL A 54 6.01 3.05 4.81
CA VAL A 54 5.02 3.89 4.10
C VAL A 54 5.20 3.84 2.59
N PHE A 55 6.46 3.83 2.14
CA PHE A 55 6.81 3.80 0.73
C PHE A 55 6.38 2.51 0.04
N ARG A 56 6.53 1.35 0.68
CA ARG A 56 6.15 0.04 0.13
C ARG A 56 4.65 -0.03 -0.21
N THR A 57 3.77 0.36 0.71
CA THR A 57 2.33 0.43 0.45
C THR A 57 2.01 1.39 -0.69
N THR A 58 2.69 2.54 -0.73
CA THR A 58 2.50 3.54 -1.78
C THR A 58 2.90 2.99 -3.15
N LEU A 59 4.02 2.28 -3.27
CA LEU A 59 4.46 1.67 -4.52
C LEU A 59 3.44 0.67 -5.07
N ILE A 60 2.93 -0.23 -4.22
CA ILE A 60 1.93 -1.23 -4.65
C ILE A 60 0.64 -0.52 -5.06
N ARG A 61 0.17 0.47 -4.28
CA ARG A 61 -1.03 1.25 -4.61
C ARG A 61 -0.90 1.93 -5.98
N ARG A 62 0.23 2.57 -6.27
CA ARG A 62 0.47 3.23 -7.56
C ARG A 62 0.55 2.24 -8.72
N ALA A 63 1.15 1.08 -8.51
CA ALA A 63 1.15 0.01 -9.50
C ALA A 63 -0.28 -0.50 -9.75
N PHE A 64 -1.07 -0.67 -8.69
CA PHE A 64 -2.48 -1.09 -8.77
C PHE A 64 -3.35 -0.08 -9.53
N GLU A 65 -3.27 1.21 -9.23
CA GLU A 65 -3.98 2.29 -9.95
C GLU A 65 -3.66 2.30 -11.45
N ARG A 66 -2.50 1.80 -11.86
CA ARG A 66 -2.13 1.70 -13.27
C ARG A 66 -2.70 0.46 -13.95
N LEU A 67 -2.88 -0.63 -13.20
CA LEU A 67 -3.44 -1.90 -13.68
C LEU A 67 -4.97 -1.94 -13.62
N SER A 68 -5.59 -1.16 -12.74
CA SER A 68 -7.02 -1.21 -12.45
C SER A 68 -7.65 0.18 -12.45
N ASP A 69 -8.92 0.24 -12.86
CA ASP A 69 -9.74 1.45 -12.78
C ASP A 69 -10.54 1.54 -11.47
N LEU A 70 -10.34 0.59 -10.55
CA LEU A 70 -10.99 0.60 -9.23
C LEU A 70 -10.47 1.78 -8.39
N PRO A 71 -11.36 2.57 -7.77
CA PRO A 71 -10.96 3.64 -6.86
C PRO A 71 -10.11 3.09 -5.72
N THR A 72 -9.10 3.84 -5.28
CA THR A 72 -8.27 3.46 -4.13
C THR A 72 -8.30 4.53 -3.05
N ARG A 73 -8.11 4.10 -1.79
CA ARG A 73 -7.87 4.99 -0.65
C ARG A 73 -6.66 4.48 0.12
N LEU A 74 -5.90 5.39 0.72
CA LEU A 74 -4.79 5.06 1.60
C LEU A 74 -5.07 5.63 2.99
N TYR A 75 -5.12 4.78 3.99
CA TYR A 75 -5.11 5.18 5.39
C TYR A 75 -3.71 5.00 5.96
N ALA A 76 -3.13 6.10 6.42
CA ALA A 76 -1.86 6.09 7.14
C ALA A 76 -2.19 6.30 8.63
N PHE A 77 -1.87 5.29 9.44
CA PHE A 77 -2.12 5.31 10.88
C PHE A 77 -0.84 5.60 11.65
N SER A 78 -0.96 6.42 12.69
CA SER A 78 0.07 6.61 13.69
C SER A 78 -0.38 5.87 14.93
N ASP A 79 0.40 4.91 15.42
CA ASP A 79 0.09 4.17 16.64
C ASP A 79 0.47 4.98 17.89
N ASP A 80 -0.18 6.13 18.07
CA ASP A 80 0.13 7.13 19.10
C ASP A 80 -0.48 6.84 20.47
N MET A 81 -1.39 5.86 20.53
CA MET A 81 -2.01 5.38 21.77
C MET A 81 -1.19 4.30 22.47
N ASP A 82 -0.06 3.88 21.88
CA ASP A 82 0.85 2.91 22.47
C ASP A 82 1.53 3.47 23.75
N GLY A 83 1.59 2.65 24.80
CA GLY A 83 2.20 3.04 26.07
C GLY A 83 3.70 3.35 25.92
N LEU A 84 4.17 4.45 26.54
CA LEU A 84 5.58 4.84 26.53
C LEU A 84 6.46 3.79 27.24
N ARG A 85 7.18 2.97 26.47
CA ARG A 85 8.03 1.90 27.02
C ARG A 85 9.40 2.39 27.50
N LYS A 86 9.95 3.42 26.87
CA LYS A 86 11.27 3.98 27.16
C LYS A 86 11.35 5.44 26.71
N VAL A 87 12.06 6.28 27.44
CA VAL A 87 12.45 7.64 27.00
C VAL A 87 13.65 7.51 26.05
N PRO A 88 13.56 7.96 24.78
CA PRO A 88 14.65 7.91 23.82
C PRO A 88 15.91 8.67 24.25
#